data_AF-A0A1V4VKU4-F1
#
_entry.id   AF-A0A1V4VKU4-F1
#
_cell.length_a   1.000
_cell.length_b   1.000
_cell.length_c   1.000
_cell.angle_alpha   90.00
_cell.angle_beta   90.00
_cell.angle_gamma   90.00
#
_symmetry.space_group_name_H-M   'P 1'
#
loop_
_entity.id
_entity.type
_entity.pdbx_description
1 polymer ?
#
loop_
_entity_poly.entity_id
_entity_poly.type
_entity_poly.pdbx_seq_one_letter_code
_entity_poly.pdbx_strand_id
1 'polypeptide(L)'
;MKILTKLDKKDKITDVFNQKTVIPKNIDGYQGAQLGDSFVIGSGESLAIDIKETTDKMPKVNWAIINVTTGEPMDWIAGALGGYRFIYTPREAYANHTFKVVMSAMESDTAHIEIFTYRTGEGEAASDGQMTRQTITNFIEN
;
A
#
# COMPACT_ATOMS: atom_id res chain seq x y z
N MET A 1 12.75 -13.08 10.54
CA MET A 1 12.95 -11.93 11.45
C MET A 1 12.68 -10.68 10.62
N LYS A 2 11.61 -9.90 10.91
CA LYS A 2 11.33 -8.62 10.23
C LYS A 2 12.30 -7.58 10.81
N ILE A 3 13.03 -6.87 9.95
CA ILE A 3 13.84 -5.74 10.37
C ILE A 3 12.89 -4.57 10.61
N LEU A 4 12.89 -4.01 11.83
CA LEU A 4 12.04 -2.88 12.18
C LEU A 4 12.64 -1.60 11.59
N THR A 5 11.82 -0.87 10.84
CA THR A 5 12.17 0.38 10.18
C THR A 5 11.78 1.59 11.05
N LYS A 6 12.32 2.78 10.76
CA LYS A 6 11.86 4.03 11.42
C LYS A 6 10.35 4.23 11.24
N LEU A 7 9.80 3.79 10.11
CA LEU A 7 8.38 3.84 9.82
C LEU A 7 7.54 2.87 10.67
N ASP A 8 8.08 1.71 11.07
CA ASP A 8 7.38 0.80 11.99
C ASP A 8 7.22 1.37 13.41
N LYS A 9 7.91 2.48 13.72
CA LYS A 9 7.76 3.22 14.98
C LYS A 9 6.81 4.42 14.88
N LYS A 10 6.30 4.75 13.68
CA LYS A 10 5.33 5.83 13.53
C LYS A 10 3.97 5.36 14.01
N ASP A 11 3.28 6.25 14.72
CA ASP A 11 1.90 6.00 15.12
C ASP A 11 1.01 5.90 13.87
N LYS A 12 0.26 4.80 13.81
CA LYS A 12 -0.77 4.62 12.79
C LYS A 12 -1.94 5.54 13.11
N ILE A 13 -2.39 6.28 12.11
CA ILE A 13 -3.58 7.13 12.21
C ILE A 13 -4.83 6.29 11.95
N THR A 14 -4.84 5.56 10.82
CA THR A 14 -5.93 4.62 10.47
C THR A 14 -5.32 3.27 10.11
N ASP A 15 -5.76 2.20 10.79
CA ASP A 15 -5.46 0.82 10.39
C ASP A 15 -6.55 0.34 9.43
N VAL A 16 -6.22 0.19 8.15
CA VAL A 16 -7.18 -0.09 7.07
C VAL A 16 -7.36 -1.60 6.90
N PHE A 17 -6.25 -2.35 6.98
CA PHE A 17 -6.25 -3.79 6.76
C PHE A 17 -4.98 -4.39 7.35
N ASN A 18 -5.08 -5.49 8.10
CA ASN A 18 -3.91 -6.18 8.63
C ASN A 18 -4.20 -7.66 8.87
N GLN A 19 -4.14 -8.46 7.80
CA GLN A 19 -4.39 -9.90 7.88
C GLN A 19 -3.83 -10.66 6.68
N LYS A 20 -3.79 -11.98 6.82
CA LYS A 20 -3.61 -12.90 5.70
C LYS A 20 -4.93 -13.04 4.95
N THR A 21 -4.90 -12.94 3.62
CA THR A 21 -6.09 -13.03 2.77
C THR A 21 -5.78 -13.73 1.45
N VAL A 22 -6.82 -14.26 0.80
CA VAL A 22 -6.73 -14.79 -0.55
C VAL A 22 -6.74 -13.62 -1.53
N ILE A 23 -5.72 -13.54 -2.37
CA ILE A 23 -5.64 -12.59 -3.46
C ILE A 23 -6.20 -13.27 -4.72
N PRO A 24 -7.18 -12.65 -5.40
CA PRO A 24 -7.81 -13.24 -6.57
C PRO A 24 -6.87 -13.22 -7.77
N LYS A 25 -7.06 -14.20 -8.66
CA LYS A 25 -6.41 -14.23 -9.96
C LYS A 25 -6.99 -13.13 -10.86
N ASN A 26 -6.21 -12.11 -11.17
CA ASN A 26 -6.50 -11.11 -12.19
C ASN A 26 -5.19 -10.49 -12.71
N ILE A 27 -5.09 -10.35 -14.02
CA ILE A 27 -3.94 -9.68 -14.67
C ILE A 27 -4.07 -8.15 -14.62
N ASP A 28 -5.31 -7.65 -14.51
CA ASP A 28 -5.63 -6.25 -14.33
C ASP A 28 -6.10 -6.05 -12.89
N GLY A 29 -5.27 -5.44 -12.06
CA GLY A 29 -5.64 -5.23 -10.66
C GLY A 29 -6.31 -3.90 -10.39
N TYR A 30 -6.63 -3.08 -11.39
CA TYR A 30 -7.75 -2.16 -11.23
C TYR A 30 -9.06 -2.92 -10.99
N GLN A 31 -9.10 -4.19 -11.40
CA GLN A 31 -10.19 -5.14 -11.19
C GLN A 31 -9.86 -6.19 -10.11
N GLY A 32 -8.95 -5.85 -9.19
CA GLY A 32 -8.64 -6.67 -8.02
C GLY A 32 -9.74 -6.66 -6.96
N ALA A 33 -9.58 -7.47 -5.91
CA ALA A 33 -10.44 -7.39 -4.73
C ALA A 33 -10.02 -6.20 -3.87
N GLN A 34 -11.00 -5.45 -3.37
CA GLN A 34 -10.74 -4.42 -2.37
C GLN A 34 -10.25 -5.06 -1.06
N LEU A 35 -9.22 -4.47 -0.47
CA LEU A 35 -8.71 -4.86 0.85
C LEU A 35 -9.13 -3.81 1.88
N GLY A 36 -9.85 -4.26 2.91
CA GLY A 36 -10.40 -3.38 3.94
C GLY A 36 -11.52 -2.48 3.43
N ASP A 37 -11.93 -1.54 4.27
CA ASP A 37 -12.90 -0.51 3.90
C ASP A 37 -12.25 0.63 3.13
N SER A 38 -13.08 1.48 2.51
CA SER A 38 -12.60 2.75 1.98
C SER A 38 -12.21 3.69 3.13
N PHE A 39 -11.18 4.50 2.94
CA PHE A 39 -10.59 5.33 3.98
C PHE A 39 -10.22 6.71 3.44
N VAL A 40 -10.05 7.67 4.34
CA VAL A 40 -9.59 9.03 4.00
C VAL A 40 -8.10 9.10 4.26
N ILE A 41 -7.35 9.75 3.36
CA ILE A 41 -5.97 10.17 3.64
C ILE A 41 -6.01 11.67 3.90
N GLY A 42 -5.77 12.07 5.15
CA GLY A 42 -5.82 13.47 5.57
C GLY A 42 -4.69 14.32 4.97
N SER A 43 -4.83 15.64 5.08
CA SER A 43 -3.72 16.55 4.72
C SER A 43 -2.49 16.28 5.62
N GLY A 44 -1.33 16.11 4.97
CA GLY A 44 -0.09 15.72 5.64
C GLY A 44 -0.06 14.26 6.11
N GLU A 45 -0.92 13.40 5.58
CA GLU A 45 -0.87 11.96 5.80
C GLU A 45 -0.37 11.21 4.56
N SER A 46 0.24 10.05 4.80
CA SER A 46 0.67 9.12 3.78
C SER A 46 0.02 7.76 4.03
N LEU A 47 -0.18 7.01 2.95
CA LEU A 47 -0.60 5.61 2.95
C LEU A 47 0.63 4.71 2.87
N ALA A 48 0.69 3.71 3.75
CA ALA A 48 1.62 2.59 3.64
C ALA A 48 0.87 1.32 3.21
N ILE A 49 1.44 0.60 2.25
CA ILE A 49 1.00 -0.73 1.82
C ILE A 49 2.17 -1.70 1.99
N ASP A 50 2.04 -2.60 2.95
CA ASP A 50 3.02 -3.64 3.27
C ASP A 50 2.58 -4.96 2.68
N ILE A 51 3.35 -5.46 1.73
CA ILE A 51 3.22 -6.84 1.29
C ILE A 51 4.21 -7.65 2.13
N LYS A 52 3.79 -8.09 3.32
CA LYS A 52 4.68 -8.74 4.29
C LYS A 52 5.20 -10.07 3.75
N GLU A 53 4.29 -10.86 3.20
CA GLU A 53 4.58 -12.21 2.74
C GLU A 53 3.69 -12.59 1.55
N THR A 54 4.28 -13.29 0.59
CA THR A 54 3.64 -13.90 -0.58
C THR A 54 4.10 -15.37 -0.66
N THR A 55 3.35 -16.23 -1.34
CA THR A 55 3.74 -17.64 -1.51
C THR A 55 4.58 -17.86 -2.76
N ASP A 56 5.25 -19.00 -2.86
CA ASP A 56 6.00 -19.40 -4.07
C ASP A 56 5.09 -19.55 -5.31
N LYS A 57 3.81 -19.90 -5.10
CA LYS A 57 2.80 -19.99 -6.16
C LYS A 57 2.36 -18.61 -6.64
N MET A 58 2.36 -17.62 -5.75
CA MET A 58 1.96 -16.24 -6.03
C MET A 58 3.03 -15.25 -5.53
N PRO A 59 4.26 -15.29 -6.09
CA PRO A 59 5.39 -14.52 -5.55
C PRO A 59 5.23 -13.00 -5.76
N LYS A 60 4.27 -12.61 -6.60
CA LYS A 60 4.00 -11.23 -6.98
C LYS A 60 2.51 -10.96 -6.92
N VAL A 61 2.14 -9.78 -6.43
CA VAL A 61 0.79 -9.24 -6.50
C VAL A 61 0.81 -7.93 -7.29
N ASN A 62 -0.34 -7.57 -7.84
CA ASN A 62 -0.59 -6.26 -8.39
C ASN A 62 -1.53 -5.50 -7.46
N TRP A 63 -1.34 -4.19 -7.31
CA TRP A 63 -2.19 -3.37 -6.47
C TRP A 63 -2.46 -1.99 -7.06
N ALA A 64 -3.63 -1.42 -6.74
CA ALA A 64 -4.02 -0.07 -7.12
C ALA A 64 -4.53 0.72 -5.92
N ILE A 65 -4.32 2.03 -5.94
CA ILE A 65 -5.03 3.00 -5.10
C ILE A 65 -6.06 3.69 -5.99
N ILE A 66 -7.33 3.64 -5.61
CA ILE A 66 -8.44 4.21 -6.39
C ILE A 66 -9.09 5.31 -5.57
N ASN A 67 -9.29 6.48 -6.17
CA ASN A 67 -10.15 7.52 -5.61
C ASN A 67 -11.61 7.07 -5.73
N VAL A 68 -12.31 6.94 -4.62
CA VAL A 68 -13.68 6.41 -4.60
C VAL A 68 -14.66 7.38 -5.25
N THR A 69 -14.44 8.68 -5.10
CA THR A 69 -15.34 9.72 -5.63
C THR A 69 -15.27 9.80 -7.15
N THR A 70 -14.06 9.81 -7.73
CA THR A 70 -13.89 9.93 -9.19
C THR A 70 -13.84 8.59 -9.90
N GLY A 71 -13.59 7.49 -9.17
CA GLY A 71 -13.32 6.17 -9.73
C GLY A 71 -11.94 6.07 -10.39
N GLU A 72 -11.14 7.14 -10.36
CA GLU A 72 -9.85 7.18 -11.05
C GLU A 72 -8.77 6.46 -10.24
N PRO A 73 -7.90 5.68 -10.91
CA PRO A 73 -6.70 5.15 -10.30
C PRO A 73 -5.71 6.28 -10.03
N MET A 74 -5.31 6.42 -8.76
CA MET A 74 -4.30 7.38 -8.33
C MET A 74 -2.89 6.84 -8.53
N ASP A 75 -2.72 5.54 -8.27
CA ASP A 75 -1.46 4.84 -8.50
C ASP A 75 -1.70 3.34 -8.65
N TRP A 76 -0.72 2.67 -9.24
CA TRP A 76 -0.76 1.26 -9.56
C TRP A 76 0.65 0.67 -9.66
N ILE A 77 0.82 -0.53 -9.09
CA ILE A 77 2.02 -1.34 -9.32
C ILE A 77 1.63 -2.73 -9.76
N ALA A 78 2.17 -3.14 -10.90
CA ALA A 78 2.18 -4.53 -11.33
C ALA A 78 3.40 -5.27 -10.79
N GLY A 79 3.20 -6.52 -10.37
CA GLY A 79 4.31 -7.43 -10.06
C GLY A 79 5.08 -7.10 -8.76
N ALA A 80 4.43 -6.48 -7.78
CA ALA A 80 5.00 -6.18 -6.47
C ALA A 80 5.31 -7.47 -5.69
N LEU A 81 6.56 -7.59 -5.24
CA LEU A 81 7.05 -8.73 -4.47
C LEU A 81 6.64 -8.61 -2.99
N GLY A 82 6.53 -9.75 -2.31
CA GLY A 82 6.56 -9.79 -0.85
C GLY A 82 7.86 -9.23 -0.28
N GLY A 83 7.81 -8.74 0.96
CA GLY A 83 8.93 -8.09 1.65
C GLY A 83 9.11 -6.60 1.31
N TYR A 84 8.15 -5.98 0.63
CA TYR A 84 8.19 -4.56 0.26
C TYR A 84 7.10 -3.74 0.92
N ARG A 85 7.46 -2.49 1.25
CA ARG A 85 6.56 -1.42 1.66
C ARG A 85 6.48 -0.39 0.53
N PHE A 86 5.27 0.04 0.25
CA PHE A 86 4.98 1.09 -0.71
C PHE A 86 4.34 2.26 0.01
N ILE A 87 4.81 3.47 -0.28
CA ILE A 87 4.32 4.68 0.35
C ILE A 87 3.73 5.57 -0.73
N TYR A 88 2.48 5.97 -0.51
CA TYR A 88 1.79 6.94 -1.35
C TYR A 88 1.41 8.16 -0.50
N THR A 89 1.82 9.34 -0.96
CA THR A 89 1.44 10.61 -0.34
C THR A 89 0.57 11.35 -1.35
N PRO A 90 -0.72 11.60 -1.09
CA PRO A 90 -1.57 12.30 -2.04
C PRO A 90 -1.09 13.74 -2.24
N ARG A 91 -1.33 14.28 -3.44
CA ARG A 91 -1.22 15.73 -3.67
C ARG A 91 -2.25 16.47 -2.82
N GLU A 92 -2.00 17.74 -2.50
CA GLU A 92 -2.95 18.59 -1.76
C GLU A 92 -4.36 18.60 -2.37
N ALA A 93 -4.47 18.59 -3.71
CA ALA A 93 -5.75 18.54 -4.41
C ALA A 93 -6.57 17.25 -4.17
N TYR A 94 -5.92 16.20 -3.68
CA TYR A 94 -6.53 14.91 -3.32
C TYR A 94 -6.47 14.62 -1.82
N ALA A 95 -5.91 15.55 -1.02
CA ALA A 95 -5.97 15.43 0.42
C ALA A 95 -7.43 15.42 0.88
N ASN A 96 -7.73 14.61 1.89
CA ASN A 96 -9.07 14.39 2.42
C ASN A 96 -10.06 13.71 1.45
N HIS A 97 -9.62 13.22 0.28
CA HIS A 97 -10.45 12.36 -0.55
C HIS A 97 -10.57 10.96 0.06
N THR A 98 -11.62 10.23 -0.33
CA THR A 98 -11.81 8.83 0.03
C THR A 98 -11.14 7.93 -1.00
N PHE A 99 -10.35 6.97 -0.52
CA PHE A 99 -9.61 6.02 -1.33
C PHE A 99 -9.96 4.58 -0.94
N LYS A 100 -9.66 3.66 -1.85
CA LYS A 100 -9.63 2.22 -1.59
C LYS A 100 -8.38 1.61 -2.19
N VAL A 101 -7.91 0.52 -1.60
CA VAL A 101 -6.84 -0.30 -2.16
C VAL A 101 -7.44 -1.58 -2.73
N VAL A 102 -7.06 -1.92 -3.96
CA VAL A 102 -7.43 -3.19 -4.60
C VAL A 102 -6.18 -4.00 -4.90
N MET A 103 -6.28 -5.33 -4.79
CA MET A 103 -5.19 -6.25 -5.07
C MET A 103 -5.61 -7.44 -5.93
N SER A 104 -4.69 -7.92 -6.76
CA SER A 104 -4.83 -9.11 -7.60
C SER A 104 -3.48 -9.78 -7.81
N ALA A 105 -3.45 -10.94 -8.45
CA ALA A 105 -2.22 -11.57 -8.89
C ALA A 105 -2.43 -12.42 -10.15
N MET A 106 -1.33 -12.81 -10.81
CA MET A 106 -1.41 -13.72 -11.95
C MET A 106 -1.96 -15.11 -11.59
N GLU A 107 -1.68 -15.57 -10.37
CA GLU A 107 -2.23 -16.79 -9.80
C GLU A 107 -2.87 -16.50 -8.45
N SER A 108 -3.96 -17.20 -8.12
CA SER A 108 -4.61 -17.00 -6.83
C SER A 108 -3.94 -17.84 -5.74
N ASP A 109 -3.57 -17.17 -4.67
CA ASP A 109 -3.10 -17.75 -3.42
C ASP A 109 -3.22 -16.69 -2.29
N THR A 110 -2.61 -16.95 -1.16
CA THR A 110 -2.65 -16.09 0.02
C THR A 110 -1.48 -15.12 0.07
N ALA A 111 -1.73 -13.91 0.58
CA ALA A 111 -0.70 -12.95 0.97
C ALA A 111 -1.01 -12.39 2.36
N HIS A 112 0.03 -12.04 3.11
CA HIS A 112 -0.11 -11.27 4.35
C HIS A 112 0.14 -9.80 4.04
N ILE A 113 -0.91 -9.00 4.18
CA ILE A 113 -0.92 -7.59 3.81
C ILE A 113 -1.22 -6.74 5.04
N GLU A 114 -0.57 -5.59 5.13
CA GLU A 114 -0.93 -4.53 6.08
C GLU A 114 -1.05 -3.19 5.34
N ILE A 115 -2.10 -2.44 5.63
CA ILE A 115 -2.43 -1.15 5.01
C ILE A 115 -2.81 -0.19 6.12
N PHE A 116 -2.17 0.97 6.17
CA PHE A 116 -2.47 1.98 7.18
C PHE A 116 -2.07 3.37 6.71
N THR A 117 -2.68 4.40 7.30
CA THR A 117 -2.25 5.78 7.15
C THR A 117 -1.40 6.22 8.33
N TYR A 118 -0.50 7.16 8.09
CA TYR A 118 0.38 7.72 9.10
C TYR A 118 0.78 9.16 8.74
N ARG A 119 1.31 9.91 9.73
CA ARG A 119 1.77 11.29 9.51
C ARG A 119 2.99 11.33 8.59
N THR A 120 2.90 12.02 7.46
CA THR A 120 4.02 12.19 6.53
C THR A 120 5.23 12.77 7.27
N GLY A 121 6.39 12.11 7.16
CA GLY A 121 7.63 12.60 7.77
C GLY A 121 8.33 13.66 6.92
N GLU A 122 9.21 14.45 7.54
CA GLU A 122 10.14 15.31 6.81
C GLU A 122 10.98 14.47 5.85
N GLY A 123 10.98 14.83 4.55
CA GLY A 123 11.69 14.11 3.49
C GLY A 123 10.95 12.90 2.88
N GLU A 124 9.77 12.53 3.38
CA GLU A 124 8.90 11.49 2.79
C GLU A 124 7.79 12.05 1.90
N ALA A 125 7.63 13.38 1.91
CA ALA A 125 6.73 14.05 1.00
C ALA A 125 7.26 13.85 -0.43
N ALA A 126 6.59 12.98 -1.19
CA ALA A 126 6.85 12.87 -2.61
C ALA A 126 6.48 14.19 -3.28
N SER A 127 7.39 14.75 -4.06
CA SER A 127 7.05 15.80 -5.02
C SER A 127 6.01 15.21 -5.98
N ASP A 128 4.80 15.77 -5.98
CA ASP A 128 3.74 15.50 -6.96
C ASP A 128 3.01 14.15 -6.87
N GLY A 129 2.82 13.60 -5.67
CA GLY A 129 1.94 12.43 -5.50
C GLY A 129 2.50 11.12 -6.04
N GLN A 130 3.81 11.04 -6.19
CA GLN A 130 4.50 9.85 -6.67
C GLN A 130 4.70 8.83 -5.54
N MET A 131 4.55 7.55 -5.84
CA MET A 131 4.88 6.47 -4.91
C MET A 131 6.38 6.32 -4.73
N THR A 132 6.79 6.00 -3.50
CA THR A 132 8.15 5.54 -3.20
C THR A 132 8.13 4.07 -2.78
N ARG A 133 9.02 3.29 -3.37
CA ARG A 133 9.21 1.86 -3.06
C ARG A 133 10.36 1.69 -2.09
N GLN A 134 10.12 0.95 -1.01
CA GLN A 134 11.14 0.68 0.00
C GLN A 134 11.17 -0.81 0.33
N THR A 135 12.36 -1.39 0.40
CA THR A 135 12.51 -2.75 0.94
C THR A 135 12.25 -2.69 2.44
N ILE A 136 11.45 -3.60 2.99
CA ILE A 136 11.16 -3.63 4.44
C ILE A 136 12.46 -3.80 5.26
N THR A 137 13.54 -4.29 4.65
CA THR A 137 14.85 -4.46 5.29
C THR A 137 15.78 -3.23 5.30
N ASN A 138 15.48 -2.16 4.54
CA ASN A 138 16.47 -1.11 4.22
C ASN A 138 16.53 0.09 5.19
N PHE A 139 16.05 -0.03 6.43
CA PHE A 139 16.16 1.04 7.44
C PHE A 139 17.10 0.67 8.61
N ILE A 140 18.13 -0.10 8.32
CA ILE A 140 19.29 -0.13 9.21
C ILE A 140 20.08 1.15 8.93
N GLU A 141 19.91 2.18 9.75
CA GLU A 141 20.90 3.25 9.83
C GLU A 141 21.87 2.95 10.98
N ASN A 142 23.15 3.21 10.69
CA ASN A 142 24.26 3.30 11.63
C ASN A 142 23.98 4.27 12.78
#